data_AF-A0A9P7WTN8-F1
#
_entry.id   AF-A0A9P7WTN8-F1
#
_cell.length_a   1.000
_cell.length_b   1.000
_cell.length_c   1.000
_cell.angle_alpha   90.00
_cell.angle_beta   90.00
_cell.angle_gamma   90.00
#
_symmetry.space_group_name_H-M   'P 1'
#
loop_
_entity.id
_entity.type
_entity.pdbx_description
1 polymer ?
#
loop_
_entity_poly.entity_id
_entity_poly.type
_entity_poly.pdbx_seq_one_letter_code
_entity_poly.pdbx_strand_id
1 'polypeptide(L)'
;MNSTAIDPTLLATLLNALNGTSLVLPVGSSLIGSADYTAIAAAYCGYNGPPFFNQCLGICPNADVSGIGVRYSFYFNSVANAVLVAVSPSDAAAGAWSSTILTAALIGPALLQKAQVNMTLHHAYIVAGLGTLSSVSSLATAPMVPIWRGRRQATRLDAVYAIDDAESERGRVVLAVALMIQIVLVFAWVTLLFVNPQYAQPECSGITLLVWLGGSQTASYIDKHNYAGWVTWLFSYAAVTAAFGVVMVYSCQSKVHDSPRESLTGWRFWFKDWWAGVDHDSHYRIRIAILGSKCVAGLIVLAYAMMAEWQIHLNRKMILPAPGGEDRIGNFSQAAAVLLSISPLWPLWMAWSDIRQHNDPANHGAHQQEGSGASSNEGQFGSAVVMLAPSPHDNPNNTEASRYHFLEVATAQSRYAQVSSEDLDSESGTSATGQSHGSRSGQRRGHLANGSEISLISEAMQPASV
;
A
#
# COMPACT_ATOMS: atom_id res chain seq x y z
N MET A 1 -7.26 -27.01 -25.51
CA MET A 1 -6.15 -26.50 -24.68
C MET A 1 -5.88 -27.51 -23.58
N ASN A 2 -4.86 -28.35 -23.76
CA ASN A 2 -4.48 -29.39 -22.81
C ASN A 2 -3.67 -28.77 -21.68
N SER A 3 -4.27 -28.74 -20.48
CA SER A 3 -3.56 -28.42 -19.24
C SER A 3 -2.56 -29.54 -18.96
N THR A 4 -1.27 -29.26 -19.12
CA THR A 4 -0.19 -30.12 -18.61
C THR A 4 -0.26 -30.11 -17.08
N ALA A 5 -0.99 -31.06 -16.53
CA ALA A 5 -0.99 -31.35 -15.11
C ALA A 5 0.45 -31.69 -14.68
N ILE A 6 0.95 -30.95 -13.68
CA ILE A 6 2.18 -31.28 -12.99
C ILE A 6 1.95 -32.64 -12.33
N ASP A 7 2.80 -33.61 -12.66
CA ASP A 7 2.68 -34.98 -12.17
C ASP A 7 2.77 -34.99 -10.62
N PRO A 8 1.68 -35.33 -9.90
CA PRO A 8 1.66 -35.33 -8.44
C PRO A 8 2.67 -36.32 -7.84
N THR A 9 3.14 -37.30 -8.63
CA THR A 9 4.18 -38.24 -8.17
C THR A 9 5.54 -37.57 -8.05
N LEU A 10 5.87 -36.57 -8.87
CA LEU A 10 7.17 -35.89 -8.81
C LEU A 10 7.30 -35.02 -7.55
N LEU A 11 6.22 -34.34 -7.17
CA LEU A 11 6.15 -33.53 -5.94
C LEU A 11 6.18 -34.41 -4.68
N ALA A 12 5.49 -35.56 -4.71
CA ALA A 12 5.55 -36.55 -3.63
C ALA A 12 6.94 -37.19 -3.48
N THR A 13 7.65 -37.41 -4.59
CA THR A 13 9.01 -37.99 -4.57
C THR A 13 10.04 -37.00 -4.04
N LEU A 14 9.91 -35.71 -4.36
CA LEU A 14 10.74 -34.63 -3.81
C LEU A 14 10.48 -34.39 -2.31
N LEU A 15 9.22 -34.47 -1.87
CA LEU A 15 8.86 -34.41 -0.45
C LEU A 15 9.33 -35.64 0.33
N ASN A 16 9.30 -36.84 -0.26
CA ASN A 16 9.83 -38.05 0.37
C ASN A 16 11.37 -38.08 0.43
N ALA A 17 12.06 -37.46 -0.53
CA ALA A 17 13.52 -37.31 -0.49
C ALA A 17 13.97 -36.34 0.63
N LEU A 18 13.10 -35.41 1.05
CA LEU A 18 13.33 -34.52 2.19
C LEU A 18 12.89 -35.12 3.55
N ASN A 19 12.01 -36.12 3.54
CA ASN A 19 11.52 -36.84 4.74
C ASN A 19 12.37 -38.06 5.14
N GLY A 20 13.48 -38.34 4.44
CA GLY A 20 14.32 -39.53 4.64
C GLY A 20 15.13 -39.62 5.95
N THR A 21 15.03 -38.63 6.82
CA THR A 21 15.60 -38.68 8.18
C THR A 21 14.49 -38.67 9.22
N SER A 22 13.65 -39.70 9.21
CA SER A 22 12.81 -40.05 10.36
C SER A 22 13.72 -40.48 11.51
N LEU A 23 14.16 -39.49 12.29
CA LEU A 23 14.82 -39.67 13.56
C LEU A 23 13.76 -40.17 14.55
N VAL A 24 13.56 -41.49 14.55
CA VAL A 24 12.73 -42.18 15.54
C VAL A 24 13.43 -42.01 16.88
N LEU A 25 13.10 -40.94 17.60
CA LEU A 25 13.53 -40.78 18.99
C LEU A 25 12.89 -41.92 19.78
N PRO A 26 13.67 -42.79 20.44
CA PRO A 26 13.10 -43.76 21.35
C PRO A 26 12.48 -42.98 22.50
N VAL A 27 11.15 -42.86 22.49
CA VAL A 27 10.38 -42.30 23.60
C VAL A 27 10.41 -43.33 24.74
N GLY A 28 11.56 -43.39 25.41
CA GLY A 28 11.72 -44.15 26.65
C GLY A 28 10.91 -43.50 27.75
N SER A 29 10.15 -44.33 28.48
CA SER A 29 9.18 -43.97 29.51
C SER A 29 9.73 -43.21 30.73
N SER A 30 10.99 -42.80 30.70
CA SER A 30 11.72 -42.10 31.77
C SER A 30 11.95 -40.60 31.51
N LEU A 31 11.51 -40.05 30.36
CA LEU A 31 11.61 -38.60 30.05
C LEU A 31 10.43 -37.74 30.55
N ILE A 32 9.40 -38.35 31.15
CA ILE A 32 8.18 -37.66 31.60
C ILE A 32 8.43 -36.79 32.86
N GLY A 33 9.59 -36.90 33.52
CA GLY A 33 9.92 -36.16 34.74
C GLY A 33 10.20 -34.66 34.56
N SER A 34 10.59 -34.22 33.36
CA SER A 34 10.84 -32.80 33.05
C SER A 34 10.93 -32.57 31.54
N ALA A 35 10.12 -33.27 30.74
CA ALA A 35 10.08 -33.05 29.30
C ALA A 35 9.81 -31.57 29.05
N ASP A 36 10.80 -30.89 28.49
CA ASP A 36 10.76 -29.48 28.17
C ASP A 36 9.53 -29.27 27.28
N TYR A 37 8.53 -28.52 27.75
CA TYR A 37 7.27 -28.28 27.04
C TYR A 37 7.52 -27.81 25.59
N THR A 38 8.67 -27.18 25.37
CA THR A 38 9.17 -26.76 24.05
C THR A 38 9.42 -27.93 23.10
N ALA A 39 9.97 -29.06 23.56
CA ALA A 39 10.22 -30.24 22.74
C ALA A 39 8.91 -30.94 22.34
N ILE A 40 7.93 -31.00 23.25
CA ILE A 40 6.60 -31.57 22.96
C ILE A 40 5.85 -30.68 21.97
N ALA A 41 5.88 -29.35 22.16
CA ALA A 41 5.27 -28.40 21.23
C ALA A 41 5.92 -28.46 19.85
N ALA A 42 7.25 -28.56 19.78
CA ALA A 42 7.97 -28.69 18.52
C ALA A 42 7.64 -30.02 17.81
N ALA A 43 7.58 -31.12 18.55
CA ALA A 43 7.17 -32.42 18.02
C ALA A 43 5.73 -32.39 17.51
N TYR A 44 4.82 -31.75 18.24
CA TYR A 44 3.43 -31.54 17.82
C TYR A 44 3.34 -30.73 16.53
N CYS A 45 4.11 -29.66 16.41
CA CYS A 45 4.12 -28.81 15.22
C CYS A 45 4.85 -29.40 14.02
N GLY A 46 5.80 -30.32 14.24
CA GLY A 46 6.45 -31.06 13.17
C GLY A 46 5.66 -32.27 12.69
N TYR A 47 4.56 -32.62 13.37
CA TYR A 47 3.81 -33.83 13.07
C TYR A 47 2.73 -33.58 11.99
N ASN A 48 3.00 -34.03 10.77
CA ASN A 48 2.09 -33.92 9.62
C ASN A 48 1.15 -35.13 9.43
N GLY A 49 1.04 -36.02 10.43
CA GLY A 49 0.21 -37.22 10.32
C GLY A 49 -1.24 -37.02 10.81
N PRO A 50 -2.10 -38.06 10.68
CA PRO A 50 -3.46 -38.00 11.18
C PRO A 50 -3.47 -37.65 12.67
N PRO A 51 -4.47 -36.88 13.16
CA PRO A 51 -4.47 -36.33 14.51
C PRO A 51 -4.45 -37.47 15.53
N PHE A 52 -3.27 -37.78 16.06
CA PHE A 52 -3.10 -38.72 17.17
C PHE A 52 -3.81 -38.22 18.43
N PHE A 53 -4.05 -36.91 18.51
CA PHE A 53 -4.76 -36.26 19.58
C PHE A 53 -5.97 -35.52 18.99
N ASN A 54 -7.18 -35.94 19.35
CA ASN A 54 -8.42 -35.17 19.12
C ASN A 54 -8.49 -33.92 20.04
N GLN A 55 -7.35 -33.41 20.49
CA GLN A 55 -7.22 -32.32 21.44
C GLN A 55 -6.18 -31.34 20.92
N CYS A 56 -6.51 -30.05 21.00
CA CYS A 56 -5.56 -29.00 20.67
C CYS A 56 -4.47 -28.91 21.74
N LEU A 57 -3.21 -29.12 21.36
CA LEU A 57 -2.05 -28.92 22.23
C LEU A 57 -1.43 -27.51 22.09
N GLY A 58 -1.85 -26.77 21.06
CA GLY A 58 -1.51 -25.37 20.89
C GLY A 58 -1.47 -24.92 19.43
N ILE A 59 -1.39 -23.62 19.19
CA ILE A 59 -1.23 -23.09 17.83
C ILE A 59 0.25 -23.11 17.48
N CYS A 60 0.59 -23.70 16.34
CA CYS A 60 1.98 -23.77 15.91
C CYS A 60 2.49 -22.40 15.46
N PRO A 61 3.62 -21.90 16.00
CA PRO A 61 4.09 -20.54 15.72
C PRO A 61 4.46 -20.39 14.24
N ASN A 62 4.09 -19.27 13.63
CA ASN A 62 4.39 -18.96 12.24
C ASN A 62 5.02 -17.58 12.11
N ALA A 63 6.31 -17.54 12.45
CA ALA A 63 7.12 -16.33 12.45
C ALA A 63 7.21 -15.60 11.10
N ASP A 64 6.87 -16.25 9.98
CA ASP A 64 6.92 -15.66 8.64
C ASP A 64 5.72 -14.73 8.36
N VAL A 65 4.59 -14.91 9.06
CA VAL A 65 3.36 -14.14 8.81
C VAL A 65 2.90 -13.31 10.01
N SER A 66 3.21 -13.75 11.23
CA SER A 66 2.84 -13.04 12.47
C SER A 66 4.04 -12.70 13.35
N GLY A 67 5.25 -13.00 12.88
CA GLY A 67 6.48 -12.68 13.59
C GLY A 67 6.56 -11.21 13.95
N ILE A 68 7.23 -10.92 15.08
CA ILE A 68 7.35 -9.57 15.61
C ILE A 68 7.94 -8.58 14.59
N GLY A 69 8.91 -9.02 13.78
CA GLY A 69 9.46 -8.23 12.68
C GLY A 69 8.41 -7.85 11.65
N VAL A 70 7.61 -8.82 11.19
CA VAL A 70 6.53 -8.59 10.21
C VAL A 70 5.52 -7.57 10.75
N ARG A 71 5.06 -7.72 11.98
CA ARG A 71 4.08 -6.80 12.59
C ARG A 71 4.61 -5.37 12.66
N TYR A 72 5.80 -5.19 13.22
CA TYR A 72 6.40 -3.86 13.31
C TYR A 72 6.72 -3.26 11.95
N SER A 73 7.07 -4.07 10.95
CA SER A 73 7.24 -3.58 9.58
C SER A 73 5.98 -2.94 9.03
N PHE A 74 4.81 -3.55 9.25
CA PHE A 74 3.53 -2.98 8.81
C PHE A 74 3.17 -1.71 9.58
N TYR A 75 3.37 -1.69 10.90
CA TYR A 75 3.11 -0.50 11.72
C TYR A 75 4.03 0.65 11.32
N PHE A 76 5.33 0.37 11.20
CA PHE A 76 6.35 1.34 10.83
C PHE A 76 6.14 1.87 9.41
N ASN A 77 5.95 0.99 8.42
CA ASN A 77 5.71 1.40 7.04
C ASN A 77 4.47 2.31 6.91
N SER A 78 3.42 2.03 7.69
CA SER A 78 2.21 2.88 7.69
C SER A 78 2.48 4.28 8.23
N VAL A 79 3.23 4.39 9.34
CA VAL A 79 3.65 5.68 9.89
C VAL A 79 4.61 6.41 8.95
N ALA A 80 5.63 5.70 8.44
CA ALA A 80 6.63 6.26 7.54
C ALA A 80 5.99 6.79 6.25
N ASN A 81 5.02 6.08 5.67
CA ASN A 81 4.26 6.54 4.51
C ASN A 81 3.44 7.79 4.82
N ALA A 82 2.79 7.86 5.99
CA ALA A 82 2.06 9.06 6.40
C ALA A 82 2.99 10.28 6.57
N VAL A 83 4.18 10.08 7.15
CA VAL A 83 5.19 11.13 7.29
C VAL A 83 5.77 11.53 5.93
N LEU A 84 6.07 10.57 5.06
CA LEU A 84 6.58 10.81 3.71
C LEU A 84 5.62 11.69 2.92
N VAL A 85 4.33 11.36 2.94
CA VAL A 85 3.30 12.14 2.27
C VAL A 85 3.14 13.55 2.87
N ALA A 86 3.44 13.72 4.16
CA ALA A 86 3.41 15.04 4.80
C ALA A 86 4.63 15.91 4.44
N VAL A 87 5.82 15.31 4.36
CA VAL A 87 7.10 16.00 4.13
C VAL A 87 7.42 16.14 2.65
N SER A 88 7.33 15.05 1.89
CA SER A 88 7.61 14.98 0.45
C SER A 88 6.47 14.30 -0.31
N PRO A 89 5.41 15.05 -0.64
CA PRO A 89 4.30 14.53 -1.42
C PRO A 89 4.71 14.02 -2.81
N SER A 90 5.77 14.56 -3.41
CA SER A 90 6.31 14.13 -4.71
C SER A 90 6.82 12.69 -4.68
N ASP A 91 7.39 12.28 -3.54
CA ASP A 91 7.99 10.95 -3.39
C ASP A 91 7.01 9.90 -2.87
N ALA A 92 5.76 10.29 -2.59
CA ALA A 92 4.75 9.42 -2.01
C ALA A 92 4.42 8.18 -2.88
N ALA A 93 4.66 8.26 -4.20
CA ALA A 93 4.50 7.11 -5.08
C ALA A 93 5.45 5.95 -4.69
N ALA A 94 6.68 6.26 -4.26
CA ALA A 94 7.62 5.25 -3.78
C ALA A 94 7.15 4.60 -2.48
N GLY A 95 6.59 5.40 -1.56
CA GLY A 95 5.99 4.88 -0.32
C GLY A 95 4.80 3.95 -0.55
N ALA A 96 3.94 4.28 -1.50
CA ALA A 96 2.83 3.42 -1.89
C ALA A 96 3.32 2.08 -2.46
N TRP A 97 4.34 2.10 -3.34
CA TRP A 97 4.96 0.87 -3.85
C TRP A 97 5.59 0.02 -2.75
N SER A 98 6.30 0.62 -1.81
CA SER A 98 6.80 -0.08 -0.62
C SER A 98 5.66 -0.81 0.12
N SER A 99 4.54 -0.12 0.34
CA SER A 99 3.36 -0.70 1.01
C SER A 99 2.77 -1.86 0.22
N THR A 100 2.68 -1.74 -1.10
CA THR A 100 2.19 -2.80 -1.98
C THR A 100 3.10 -4.01 -1.97
N ILE A 101 4.42 -3.82 -2.08
CA ILE A 101 5.42 -4.90 -2.02
C ILE A 101 5.37 -5.60 -0.66
N LEU A 102 5.31 -4.84 0.43
CA LEU A 102 5.20 -5.40 1.78
C LEU A 102 3.90 -6.22 1.95
N THR A 103 2.78 -5.73 1.40
CA THR A 103 1.50 -6.44 1.42
C THR A 103 1.57 -7.74 0.59
N ALA A 104 2.19 -7.70 -0.58
CA ALA A 104 2.40 -8.89 -1.42
C ALA A 104 3.33 -9.91 -0.74
N ALA A 105 4.40 -9.43 -0.08
CA ALA A 105 5.34 -10.26 0.68
C ALA A 105 4.69 -10.93 1.90
N LEU A 106 3.60 -10.38 2.44
CA LEU A 106 2.80 -11.00 3.49
C LEU A 106 1.78 -12.00 2.92
N ILE A 107 1.00 -11.58 1.92
CA ILE A 107 -0.12 -12.36 1.40
C ILE A 107 0.36 -13.55 0.56
N GLY A 108 1.45 -13.41 -0.20
CA GLY A 108 2.01 -14.48 -1.03
C GLY A 108 2.35 -15.75 -0.23
N PRO A 109 3.22 -15.66 0.79
CA PRO A 109 3.50 -16.79 1.68
C PRO A 109 2.26 -17.31 2.39
N ALA A 110 1.34 -16.43 2.79
CA ALA A 110 0.11 -16.83 3.44
C ALA A 110 -0.80 -17.69 2.53
N LEU A 111 -0.89 -17.34 1.24
CA LEU A 111 -1.59 -18.12 0.22
C LEU A 111 -0.95 -19.50 0.03
N LEU A 112 0.38 -19.55 -0.06
CA LEU A 112 1.12 -20.80 -0.21
C LEU A 112 0.93 -21.72 1.00
N GLN A 113 1.05 -21.18 2.21
CA GLN A 113 0.84 -21.93 3.45
C GLN A 113 -0.62 -22.39 3.60
N LYS A 114 -1.59 -21.60 3.15
CA LYS A 114 -3.00 -22.02 3.13
C LYS A 114 -3.25 -23.14 2.13
N ALA A 115 -2.65 -23.08 0.93
CA ALA A 115 -2.74 -24.14 -0.07
C ALA A 115 -2.14 -25.47 0.43
N GLN A 116 -1.12 -25.40 1.29
CA GLN A 116 -0.50 -26.55 1.94
C GLN A 116 -1.22 -27.03 3.21
N VAL A 117 -2.33 -26.37 3.60
CA VAL A 117 -3.05 -26.66 4.85
C VAL A 117 -2.15 -26.52 6.09
N ASN A 118 -1.15 -25.63 6.02
CA ASN A 118 -0.21 -25.30 7.09
C ASN A 118 -0.55 -23.96 7.79
N MET A 119 -1.55 -23.25 7.29
CA MET A 119 -2.01 -21.98 7.87
C MET A 119 -3.10 -22.20 8.91
N THR A 120 -2.88 -21.73 10.15
CA THR A 120 -3.90 -21.74 11.20
C THR A 120 -4.84 -20.55 11.07
N LEU A 121 -6.05 -20.66 11.61
CA LEU A 121 -7.05 -19.57 11.61
C LEU A 121 -6.51 -18.28 12.27
N HIS A 122 -5.74 -18.43 13.35
CA HIS A 122 -5.13 -17.32 14.07
C HIS A 122 -4.22 -16.46 13.19
N HIS A 123 -3.27 -17.11 12.51
CA HIS A 123 -2.33 -16.45 11.60
C HIS A 123 -3.07 -15.83 10.42
N ALA A 124 -4.07 -16.54 9.89
CA ALA A 124 -4.83 -16.06 8.76
C ALA A 124 -5.56 -14.75 9.04
N TYR A 125 -6.10 -14.62 10.25
CA TYR A 125 -6.76 -13.41 10.72
C TYR A 125 -5.77 -12.25 10.88
N ILE A 126 -4.57 -12.49 11.42
CA ILE A 126 -3.52 -11.47 11.55
C ILE A 126 -3.12 -10.94 10.17
N VAL A 127 -2.95 -11.82 9.19
CA VAL A 127 -2.64 -11.43 7.80
C VAL A 127 -3.70 -10.49 7.23
N ALA A 128 -4.98 -10.79 7.45
CA ALA A 128 -6.08 -9.93 6.99
C ALA A 128 -6.05 -8.54 7.66
N GLY A 129 -5.77 -8.50 8.97
CA GLY A 129 -5.64 -7.26 9.73
C GLY A 129 -4.48 -6.38 9.27
N LEU A 130 -3.28 -6.96 9.16
CA LEU A 130 -2.07 -6.25 8.71
C LEU A 130 -2.19 -5.77 7.25
N GLY A 131 -2.73 -6.62 6.37
CA GLY A 131 -2.99 -6.25 4.98
C GLY A 131 -3.97 -5.08 4.87
N THR A 132 -5.07 -5.11 5.63
CA THR A 132 -6.05 -4.02 5.62
C THR A 132 -5.48 -2.74 6.21
N LEU A 133 -4.71 -2.83 7.30
CA LEU A 133 -4.02 -1.69 7.90
C LEU A 133 -3.13 -0.98 6.87
N SER A 134 -2.33 -1.75 6.13
CA SER A 134 -1.50 -1.25 5.03
C SER A 134 -2.33 -0.54 3.96
N SER A 135 -3.44 -1.15 3.51
CA SER A 135 -4.29 -0.59 2.45
C SER A 135 -4.98 0.70 2.87
N VAL A 136 -5.48 0.77 4.11
CA VAL A 136 -6.11 1.98 4.66
C VAL A 136 -5.09 3.11 4.76
N SER A 137 -3.87 2.81 5.23
CA SER A 137 -2.80 3.81 5.30
C SER A 137 -2.45 4.38 3.92
N SER A 138 -2.29 3.54 2.90
CA SER A 138 -2.03 3.98 1.53
C SER A 138 -3.18 4.80 0.94
N LEU A 139 -4.43 4.36 1.14
CA LEU A 139 -5.61 5.07 0.63
C LEU A 139 -5.84 6.43 1.31
N ALA A 140 -5.61 6.51 2.62
CA ALA A 140 -5.76 7.75 3.37
C ALA A 140 -4.72 8.81 3.00
N THR A 141 -3.55 8.38 2.53
CA THR A 141 -2.45 9.27 2.14
C THR A 141 -2.50 9.66 0.66
N ALA A 142 -3.09 8.82 -0.21
CA ALA A 142 -3.16 9.04 -1.66
C ALA A 142 -3.67 10.45 -2.08
N PRO A 143 -4.71 11.06 -1.48
CA PRO A 143 -5.20 12.38 -1.91
C PRO A 143 -4.23 13.54 -1.70
N MET A 144 -3.18 13.35 -0.91
CA MET A 144 -2.19 14.39 -0.65
C MET A 144 -1.15 14.51 -1.74
N VAL A 145 -1.00 13.46 -2.56
CA VAL A 145 0.00 13.37 -3.60
C VAL A 145 -0.31 14.42 -4.69
N PRO A 146 0.66 15.25 -5.09
CA PRO A 146 0.47 16.39 -5.99
C PRO A 146 0.10 15.94 -7.39
N ILE A 147 0.68 14.83 -7.85
CA ILE A 147 -0.15 13.64 -8.07
C ILE A 147 -1.47 13.89 -8.78
N TRP A 148 -2.49 13.89 -7.94
CA TRP A 148 -3.90 13.90 -8.30
C TRP A 148 -4.48 15.28 -8.54
N ARG A 149 -3.68 16.33 -8.35
CA ARG A 149 -4.15 17.71 -8.47
C ARG A 149 -4.25 18.08 -9.94
N GLY A 150 -5.37 18.67 -10.32
CA GLY A 150 -5.55 19.20 -11.66
C GLY A 150 -4.64 20.41 -11.85
N ARG A 151 -3.75 20.41 -12.85
CA ARG A 151 -3.01 21.63 -13.19
C ARG A 151 -3.99 22.67 -13.73
N ARG A 152 -3.96 23.88 -13.17
CA ARG A 152 -4.53 25.04 -13.85
C ARG A 152 -3.78 25.21 -15.16
N GLN A 153 -4.51 25.38 -16.26
CA GLN A 153 -3.97 25.76 -17.56
C GLN A 153 -3.07 26.97 -17.39
N ALA A 154 -1.76 26.74 -17.39
CA ALA A 154 -0.77 27.79 -17.35
C ALA A 154 -0.79 28.45 -18.72
N THR A 155 -1.31 29.67 -18.80
CA THR A 155 -1.11 30.50 -19.99
C THR A 155 0.34 30.95 -20.02
N ARG A 156 1.07 30.59 -21.10
CA ARG A 156 2.33 31.17 -21.63
C ARG A 156 3.69 30.57 -21.24
N LEU A 157 3.78 29.45 -20.52
CA LEU A 157 5.05 28.75 -20.23
C LEU A 157 5.04 27.27 -20.64
N ASP A 158 4.30 26.98 -21.71
CA ASP A 158 3.78 25.66 -22.06
C ASP A 158 4.86 24.59 -22.31
N ALA A 159 6.08 24.98 -22.71
CA ALA A 159 7.14 24.04 -23.05
C ALA A 159 7.83 23.41 -21.80
N VAL A 160 8.06 24.18 -20.74
CA VAL A 160 8.67 23.65 -19.50
C VAL A 160 7.65 22.78 -18.75
N TYR A 161 6.39 23.18 -18.75
CA TYR A 161 5.33 22.43 -18.09
C TYR A 161 5.03 21.08 -18.75
N ALA A 162 5.22 20.97 -20.07
CA ALA A 162 4.97 19.73 -20.82
C ALA A 162 5.86 18.55 -20.36
N ILE A 163 7.10 18.81 -19.92
CA ILE A 163 8.00 17.75 -19.43
C ILE A 163 7.49 17.20 -18.09
N ASP A 164 7.17 18.10 -17.15
CA ASP A 164 6.65 17.70 -15.83
C ASP A 164 5.28 17.03 -15.92
N ASP A 165 4.48 17.35 -16.95
CA ASP A 165 3.17 16.71 -17.19
C ASP A 165 3.33 15.22 -17.48
N ALA A 166 4.28 14.85 -18.35
CA ALA A 166 4.55 13.45 -18.68
C ALA A 166 5.01 12.64 -17.47
N GLU A 167 5.80 13.24 -16.56
CA GLU A 167 6.22 12.59 -15.31
C GLU A 167 5.05 12.43 -14.33
N SER A 168 4.20 13.45 -14.21
CA SER A 168 3.01 13.41 -13.37
C SER A 168 2.01 12.35 -13.84
N GLU A 169 1.80 12.21 -15.14
CA GLU A 169 0.92 11.19 -15.70
C GLU A 169 1.44 9.77 -15.38
N ARG A 170 2.74 9.54 -15.57
CA ARG A 170 3.36 8.25 -15.23
C ARG A 170 3.20 7.93 -13.75
N GLY A 171 3.47 8.88 -12.86
CA GLY A 171 3.32 8.66 -11.43
C GLY A 171 1.88 8.36 -11.00
N ARG A 172 0.86 8.94 -11.67
CA ARG A 172 -0.56 8.63 -11.39
C ARG A 172 -0.87 7.17 -11.68
N VAL A 173 -0.45 6.70 -12.86
CA VAL A 173 -0.68 5.32 -13.29
C VAL A 173 0.04 4.37 -12.33
N VAL A 174 1.30 4.65 -12.03
CA VAL A 174 2.16 3.87 -11.14
C VAL A 174 1.55 3.79 -9.72
N LEU A 175 1.06 4.89 -9.17
CA LEU A 175 0.39 4.92 -7.86
C LEU A 175 -0.97 4.21 -7.87
N ALA A 176 -1.78 4.42 -8.92
CA ALA A 176 -3.08 3.75 -9.06
C ALA A 176 -2.92 2.24 -9.14
N VAL A 177 -1.96 1.75 -9.93
CA VAL A 177 -1.65 0.33 -10.07
C VAL A 177 -1.20 -0.25 -8.72
N ALA A 178 -0.31 0.44 -7.99
CA ALA A 178 0.13 0.00 -6.68
C ALA A 178 -1.03 -0.18 -5.68
N LEU A 179 -1.92 0.82 -5.61
CA LEU A 179 -3.11 0.78 -4.75
C LEU A 179 -4.09 -0.33 -5.17
N MET A 180 -4.32 -0.49 -6.47
CA MET A 180 -5.21 -1.53 -7.00
C MET A 180 -4.69 -2.94 -6.68
N ILE A 181 -3.41 -3.20 -6.91
CA ILE A 181 -2.78 -4.49 -6.56
C ILE A 181 -2.95 -4.75 -5.06
N GLN A 182 -2.67 -3.75 -4.23
CA GLN A 182 -2.78 -3.88 -2.77
C GLN A 182 -4.20 -4.24 -2.33
N ILE A 183 -5.21 -3.53 -2.85
CA ILE A 183 -6.62 -3.80 -2.56
C ILE A 183 -7.01 -5.19 -3.05
N VAL A 184 -6.72 -5.53 -4.31
CA VAL A 184 -7.08 -6.84 -4.88
C VAL A 184 -6.46 -7.99 -4.08
N LEU A 185 -5.19 -7.88 -3.67
CA LEU A 185 -4.54 -8.91 -2.84
C LEU A 185 -5.24 -9.08 -1.49
N VAL A 186 -5.57 -7.99 -0.80
CA VAL A 186 -6.28 -8.06 0.50
C VAL A 186 -7.67 -8.65 0.34
N PHE A 187 -8.42 -8.25 -0.69
CA PHE A 187 -9.74 -8.80 -0.97
C PHE A 187 -9.69 -10.26 -1.38
N ALA A 188 -8.72 -10.66 -2.20
CA ALA A 188 -8.50 -12.05 -2.57
C ALA A 188 -8.20 -12.90 -1.33
N TRP A 189 -7.33 -12.41 -0.44
CA TRP A 189 -7.03 -13.06 0.83
C TRP A 189 -8.29 -13.23 1.69
N VAL A 190 -9.01 -12.14 1.97
CA VAL A 190 -10.23 -12.17 2.77
C VAL A 190 -11.27 -13.11 2.16
N THR A 191 -11.47 -13.09 0.84
CA THR A 191 -12.41 -14.00 0.16
C THR A 191 -12.01 -15.46 0.33
N LEU A 192 -10.72 -15.78 0.17
CA LEU A 192 -10.21 -17.14 0.33
C LEU A 192 -10.36 -17.67 1.75
N LEU A 193 -10.33 -16.81 2.77
CA LEU A 193 -10.62 -17.23 4.16
C LEU A 193 -12.05 -17.74 4.32
N PHE A 194 -13.00 -17.19 3.56
CA PHE A 194 -14.40 -17.60 3.65
C PHE A 194 -14.74 -18.78 2.76
N VAL A 195 -14.22 -18.77 1.53
CA VAL A 195 -14.56 -19.80 0.54
C VAL A 195 -13.89 -21.13 0.87
N ASN A 196 -12.71 -21.10 1.50
CA ASN A 196 -11.99 -22.30 1.89
C ASN A 196 -11.87 -22.37 3.43
N PRO A 197 -12.76 -23.11 4.12
CA PRO A 197 -12.75 -23.25 5.56
C PRO A 197 -11.65 -24.21 6.07
N GLN A 198 -10.82 -24.77 5.19
CA GLN A 198 -9.74 -25.65 5.61
C GLN A 198 -8.58 -24.80 6.16
N TYR A 199 -8.25 -25.09 7.41
CA TYR A 199 -7.12 -24.53 8.14
C TYR A 199 -6.32 -25.66 8.76
N ALA A 200 -5.03 -25.41 8.98
CA ALA A 200 -4.21 -26.27 9.80
C ALA A 200 -4.79 -26.37 11.22
N GLN A 201 -4.60 -27.52 11.86
CA GLN A 201 -5.02 -27.76 13.23
C GLN A 201 -6.53 -27.49 13.44
N PRO A 202 -7.43 -28.26 12.79
CA PRO A 202 -8.87 -28.05 12.90
C PRO A 202 -9.35 -28.11 14.36
N GLU A 203 -8.70 -28.90 15.21
CA GLU A 203 -8.97 -29.02 16.64
C GLU A 203 -8.66 -27.72 17.40
N CYS A 204 -7.62 -26.99 16.98
CA CYS A 204 -7.23 -25.70 17.56
C CYS A 204 -8.02 -24.53 16.98
N SER A 205 -8.55 -24.68 15.77
CA SER A 205 -9.32 -23.64 15.09
C SER A 205 -10.54 -23.24 15.92
N GLY A 206 -11.28 -24.20 16.49
CA GLY A 206 -12.49 -23.92 17.28
C GLY A 206 -12.26 -23.12 18.56
N ILE A 207 -11.10 -23.29 19.22
CA ILE A 207 -10.77 -22.55 20.45
C ILE A 207 -10.06 -21.22 20.19
N THR A 208 -9.63 -20.98 18.93
CA THR A 208 -8.96 -19.74 18.55
C THR A 208 -9.86 -18.55 18.85
N LEU A 209 -9.32 -17.57 19.56
CA LEU A 209 -10.05 -16.40 19.97
C LEU A 209 -9.84 -15.29 18.93
N LEU A 210 -10.95 -14.82 18.37
CA LEU A 210 -10.99 -13.77 17.36
C LEU A 210 -11.40 -12.46 18.03
N VAL A 211 -10.68 -11.39 17.69
CA VAL A 211 -10.83 -10.08 18.32
C VAL A 211 -11.40 -9.09 17.31
N TRP A 212 -12.53 -8.48 17.65
CA TRP A 212 -13.17 -7.43 16.84
C TRP A 212 -13.39 -6.16 17.66
N LEU A 213 -13.88 -5.12 16.99
CA LEU A 213 -14.07 -3.76 17.55
C LEU A 213 -15.03 -3.67 18.76
N GLY A 214 -15.63 -4.78 19.19
CA GLY A 214 -16.58 -4.86 20.31
C GLY A 214 -16.32 -5.99 21.30
N GLY A 215 -15.17 -6.67 21.23
CA GLY A 215 -14.81 -7.75 22.14
C GLY A 215 -14.14 -8.92 21.44
N SER A 216 -14.26 -10.10 22.05
CA SER A 216 -13.68 -11.32 21.50
C SER A 216 -14.57 -12.53 21.73
N GLN A 217 -14.68 -13.42 20.75
CA GLN A 217 -15.31 -14.74 20.92
C GLN A 217 -14.41 -15.81 20.29
N THR A 218 -14.62 -17.06 20.70
CA THR A 218 -13.95 -18.21 20.10
C THR A 218 -14.59 -18.56 18.77
N ALA A 219 -13.81 -19.07 17.82
CA ALA A 219 -14.31 -19.44 16.50
C ALA A 219 -15.48 -20.46 16.59
N SER A 220 -15.40 -21.45 17.49
CA SER A 220 -16.48 -22.42 17.68
C SER A 220 -17.78 -21.78 18.18
N TYR A 221 -17.69 -20.71 18.96
CA TYR A 221 -18.88 -19.98 19.39
C TYR A 221 -19.54 -19.25 18.21
N ILE A 222 -18.74 -18.62 17.35
CA ILE A 222 -19.21 -17.97 16.11
C ILE A 222 -19.88 -19.00 15.21
N ASP A 223 -19.21 -20.14 14.96
CA ASP A 223 -19.73 -21.19 14.07
C ASP A 223 -21.07 -21.75 14.54
N LYS A 224 -21.27 -21.89 15.85
CA LYS A 224 -22.48 -22.50 16.42
C LYS A 224 -23.61 -21.51 16.70
N HIS A 225 -23.29 -20.30 17.16
CA HIS A 225 -24.29 -19.37 17.72
C HIS A 225 -24.37 -18.04 16.97
N ASN A 226 -23.32 -17.66 16.23
CA ASN A 226 -23.22 -16.32 15.65
C ASN A 226 -22.50 -16.31 14.30
N TYR A 227 -22.97 -17.11 13.35
CA TYR A 227 -22.34 -17.21 12.03
C TYR A 227 -22.30 -15.85 11.29
N ALA A 228 -23.25 -14.96 11.58
CA ALA A 228 -23.26 -13.58 11.09
C ALA A 228 -22.00 -12.78 11.50
N GLY A 229 -21.30 -13.19 12.56
CA GLY A 229 -20.02 -12.61 12.97
C GLY A 229 -18.95 -12.73 11.90
N TRP A 230 -18.86 -13.88 11.21
CA TRP A 230 -17.96 -14.05 10.07
C TRP A 230 -18.31 -13.06 8.97
N VAL A 231 -19.56 -13.07 8.51
CA VAL A 231 -20.02 -12.19 7.42
C VAL A 231 -19.76 -10.71 7.75
N THR A 232 -20.11 -10.28 8.97
CA THR A 232 -19.88 -8.92 9.47
C THR A 232 -18.40 -8.55 9.46
N TRP A 233 -17.53 -9.49 9.85
CA TRP A 233 -16.09 -9.30 9.84
C TRP A 233 -15.54 -9.08 8.41
N LEU A 234 -15.94 -9.90 7.43
CA LEU A 234 -15.57 -9.70 6.03
C LEU A 234 -16.04 -8.35 5.50
N PHE A 235 -17.31 -8.02 5.74
CA PHE A 235 -17.86 -6.76 5.32
C PHE A 235 -17.18 -5.58 6.01
N SER A 236 -16.71 -5.73 7.25
CA SER A 236 -15.99 -4.65 7.93
C SER A 236 -14.69 -4.27 7.22
N TYR A 237 -13.88 -5.24 6.79
CA TYR A 237 -12.64 -4.96 6.04
C TYR A 237 -12.94 -4.38 4.66
N ALA A 238 -13.92 -4.96 3.96
CA ALA A 238 -14.35 -4.49 2.64
C ALA A 238 -14.94 -3.07 2.72
N ALA A 239 -15.76 -2.78 3.73
CA ALA A 239 -16.39 -1.48 3.92
C ALA A 239 -15.37 -0.41 4.27
N VAL A 240 -14.39 -0.72 5.14
CA VAL A 240 -13.35 0.26 5.51
C VAL A 240 -12.49 0.61 4.29
N THR A 241 -12.02 -0.39 3.54
CA THR A 241 -11.22 -0.16 2.33
C THR A 241 -12.03 0.58 1.25
N ALA A 242 -13.28 0.19 1.02
CA ALA A 242 -14.18 0.87 0.07
C ALA A 242 -14.45 2.33 0.50
N ALA A 243 -14.71 2.58 1.79
CA ALA A 243 -14.96 3.93 2.31
C ALA A 243 -13.76 4.85 2.05
N PHE A 244 -12.53 4.38 2.32
CA PHE A 244 -11.33 5.17 2.03
C PHE A 244 -11.04 5.30 0.53
N GLY A 245 -11.39 4.30 -0.29
CA GLY A 245 -11.35 4.43 -1.75
C GLY A 245 -12.29 5.53 -2.25
N VAL A 246 -13.51 5.60 -1.73
CA VAL A 246 -14.48 6.66 -2.06
C VAL A 246 -13.98 8.02 -1.59
N VAL A 247 -13.53 8.13 -0.34
CA VAL A 247 -12.91 9.36 0.19
C VAL A 247 -11.75 9.81 -0.68
N MET A 248 -10.92 8.87 -1.15
CA MET A 248 -9.80 9.18 -2.03
C MET A 248 -10.29 9.81 -3.33
N VAL A 249 -11.23 9.17 -4.03
CA VAL A 249 -11.79 9.66 -5.30
C VAL A 249 -12.38 11.06 -5.14
N TYR A 250 -13.17 11.30 -4.10
CA TYR A 250 -13.76 12.63 -3.85
C TYR A 250 -12.71 13.68 -3.49
N SER A 251 -11.71 13.31 -2.69
CA SER A 251 -10.65 14.23 -2.27
C SER A 251 -9.76 14.66 -3.45
N CYS A 252 -9.47 13.74 -4.38
CA CYS A 252 -8.67 14.03 -5.57
C CYS A 252 -9.32 15.08 -6.50
N GLN A 253 -10.65 15.22 -6.48
CA GLN A 253 -11.37 16.21 -7.32
C GLN A 253 -11.46 17.61 -6.69
N SER A 254 -11.03 17.77 -5.43
CA SER A 254 -11.22 19.01 -4.70
C SER A 254 -10.23 20.10 -5.13
N LYS A 255 -10.77 21.24 -5.59
CA LYS A 255 -10.01 22.47 -5.91
C LYS A 255 -9.22 23.04 -4.74
N VAL A 256 -9.51 22.60 -3.51
CA VAL A 256 -8.77 23.03 -2.30
C VAL A 256 -7.29 22.64 -2.37
N HIS A 257 -6.96 21.61 -3.15
CA HIS A 257 -5.58 21.16 -3.33
C HIS A 257 -4.76 22.04 -4.29
N ASP A 258 -5.40 22.91 -5.07
CA ASP A 258 -4.74 23.80 -6.04
C ASP A 258 -4.01 24.98 -5.37
N SER A 259 -4.29 25.22 -4.08
CA SER A 259 -3.59 26.27 -3.33
C SER A 259 -2.14 25.82 -3.07
N PRO A 260 -1.12 26.57 -3.54
CA PRO A 260 0.26 26.26 -3.20
C PRO A 260 0.37 26.21 -1.67
N ARG A 261 0.88 25.09 -1.14
CA ARG A 261 1.22 25.01 0.26
C ARG A 261 2.42 25.94 0.46
N GLU A 262 2.25 26.97 1.29
CA GLU A 262 3.39 27.65 1.88
C GLU A 262 4.27 26.58 2.56
N SER A 263 5.57 26.60 2.24
CA SER A 263 6.47 25.55 2.69
C SER A 263 6.45 25.47 4.22
N LEU A 264 6.33 24.24 4.71
CA LEU A 264 6.10 23.89 6.12
C LEU A 264 7.36 24.08 6.98
N THR A 265 8.15 25.13 6.76
CA THR A 265 9.41 25.40 7.48
C THR A 265 9.19 25.73 8.97
N GLY A 266 7.95 25.87 9.44
CA GLY A 266 7.61 26.06 10.86
C GLY A 266 6.47 25.16 11.35
N TRP A 267 6.73 23.90 11.71
CA TRP A 267 5.76 23.01 12.39
C TRP A 267 5.06 23.67 13.60
N ARG A 268 5.78 24.53 14.35
CA ARG A 268 5.24 25.26 15.51
C ARG A 268 4.27 26.37 15.14
N PHE A 269 4.39 26.96 13.95
CA PHE A 269 3.46 27.98 13.44
C PHE A 269 2.24 27.33 12.78
N TRP A 270 2.42 26.16 12.15
CA TRP A 270 1.35 25.43 11.49
C TRP A 270 0.13 25.20 12.39
N PHE A 271 0.30 24.67 13.61
CA PHE A 271 -0.84 24.44 14.50
C PHE A 271 -1.57 25.73 14.90
N LYS A 272 -0.82 26.82 15.12
CA LYS A 272 -1.38 28.08 15.61
C LYS A 272 -2.12 28.84 14.50
N ASP A 273 -1.53 28.95 13.31
CA ASP A 273 -2.17 29.59 12.15
C ASP A 273 -3.33 28.74 11.61
N TRP A 274 -3.24 27.41 11.77
CA TRP A 274 -4.32 26.48 11.46
C TRP A 274 -5.56 26.70 12.35
N TRP A 275 -5.38 26.99 13.65
CA TRP A 275 -6.48 27.34 14.56
C TRP A 275 -6.95 28.79 14.43
N ALA A 276 -6.09 29.71 13.96
CA ALA A 276 -6.45 31.12 13.82
C ALA A 276 -7.27 31.41 12.55
N GLY A 277 -7.11 30.62 11.48
CA GLY A 277 -7.84 30.77 10.21
C GLY A 277 -9.23 30.12 10.15
N VAL A 278 -9.83 29.80 11.29
CA VAL A 278 -11.09 29.03 11.40
C VAL A 278 -12.33 29.85 10.98
N ASP A 279 -12.23 31.17 10.92
CA ASP A 279 -13.37 32.03 10.62
C ASP A 279 -13.49 32.38 9.12
N HIS A 280 -14.62 31.97 8.52
CA HIS A 280 -15.33 32.59 7.39
C HIS A 280 -15.23 32.11 5.92
N ASP A 281 -14.37 31.18 5.50
CA ASP A 281 -14.36 30.74 4.08
C ASP A 281 -15.06 29.38 3.84
N SER A 282 -15.86 29.27 2.78
CA SER A 282 -16.45 28.00 2.30
C SER A 282 -15.39 26.91 2.04
N HIS A 283 -14.16 27.30 1.65
CA HIS A 283 -13.03 26.39 1.50
C HIS A 283 -12.55 25.77 2.82
N TYR A 284 -12.84 26.42 3.95
CA TYR A 284 -12.45 25.94 5.28
C TYR A 284 -13.14 24.61 5.64
N ARG A 285 -14.43 24.46 5.33
CA ARG A 285 -15.19 23.22 5.61
C ARG A 285 -14.56 21.99 4.95
N ILE A 286 -14.09 22.15 3.70
CA ILE A 286 -13.43 21.07 2.96
C ILE A 286 -12.06 20.75 3.59
N ARG A 287 -11.30 21.75 4.02
CA ARG A 287 -10.01 21.54 4.73
C ARG A 287 -10.21 20.78 6.05
N ILE A 288 -11.24 21.14 6.83
CA ILE A 288 -11.60 20.37 8.03
C ILE A 288 -12.01 18.96 7.67
N ALA A 289 -12.85 18.76 6.65
CA ALA A 289 -13.30 17.42 6.24
C ALA A 289 -12.12 16.52 5.85
N ILE A 290 -11.15 17.06 5.09
CA ILE A 290 -9.91 16.35 4.72
C ILE A 290 -9.10 16.00 5.98
N LEU A 291 -8.97 16.91 6.93
CA LEU A 291 -8.24 16.62 8.17
C LEU A 291 -8.98 15.59 9.04
N GLY A 292 -10.29 15.76 9.21
CA GLY A 292 -11.14 14.83 9.94
C GLY A 292 -11.02 13.43 9.36
N SER A 293 -11.05 13.31 8.02
CA SER A 293 -10.82 12.04 7.33
C SER A 293 -9.45 11.42 7.65
N LYS A 294 -8.38 12.21 7.79
CA LYS A 294 -7.06 11.72 8.17
C LYS A 294 -6.99 11.27 9.62
N CYS A 295 -7.60 12.03 10.54
CA CYS A 295 -7.70 11.65 11.94
C CYS A 295 -8.46 10.32 12.08
N VAL A 296 -9.57 10.17 11.35
CA VAL A 296 -10.34 8.92 11.30
C VAL A 296 -9.50 7.78 10.73
N ALA A 297 -8.77 8.00 9.62
CA ALA A 297 -7.85 7.00 9.08
C ALA A 297 -6.79 6.56 10.09
N GLY A 298 -6.14 7.51 10.76
CA GLY A 298 -5.13 7.25 11.78
C GLY A 298 -5.70 6.45 12.96
N LEU A 299 -6.91 6.79 13.42
CA LEU A 299 -7.60 6.04 14.47
C LEU A 299 -7.95 4.61 14.02
N ILE A 300 -8.36 4.42 12.77
CA ILE A 300 -8.66 3.09 12.20
C ILE A 300 -7.38 2.25 12.09
N VAL A 301 -6.29 2.82 11.58
CA VAL A 301 -4.97 2.17 11.52
C VAL A 301 -4.49 1.77 12.91
N LEU A 302 -4.60 2.68 13.89
CA LEU A 302 -4.27 2.39 15.28
C LEU A 302 -5.17 1.30 15.86
N ALA A 303 -6.47 1.33 15.59
CA ALA A 303 -7.40 0.29 16.03
C ALA A 303 -7.04 -1.08 15.45
N TYR A 304 -6.68 -1.18 14.17
CA TYR A 304 -6.22 -2.45 13.58
C TYR A 304 -4.90 -2.94 14.18
N ALA A 305 -3.94 -2.05 14.44
CA ALA A 305 -2.71 -2.41 15.13
C ALA A 305 -3.00 -2.94 16.55
N MET A 306 -3.85 -2.23 17.30
CA MET A 306 -4.27 -2.65 18.63
C MET A 306 -5.03 -3.98 18.61
N MET A 307 -5.92 -4.20 17.64
CA MET A 307 -6.64 -5.47 17.48
C MET A 307 -5.70 -6.63 17.17
N ALA A 308 -4.71 -6.42 16.30
CA ALA A 308 -3.71 -7.45 15.98
C ALA A 308 -2.87 -7.82 17.21
N GLU A 309 -2.37 -6.84 17.96
CA GLU A 309 -1.60 -7.08 19.19
C GLU A 309 -2.45 -7.72 20.29
N TRP A 310 -3.70 -7.26 20.44
CA TRP A 310 -4.63 -7.82 21.41
C TRP A 310 -4.96 -9.29 21.09
N GLN A 311 -5.14 -9.62 19.80
CA GLN A 311 -5.37 -10.99 19.36
C GLN A 311 -4.20 -11.92 19.67
N ILE A 312 -2.97 -11.46 19.42
CA ILE A 312 -1.77 -12.24 19.72
C ILE A 312 -1.63 -12.42 21.22
N HIS A 313 -1.83 -11.35 21.99
CA HIS A 313 -1.75 -11.40 23.45
C HIS A 313 -2.77 -12.37 24.08
N LEU A 314 -4.02 -12.36 23.62
CA LEU A 314 -5.05 -13.25 24.14
C LEU A 314 -4.81 -14.72 23.74
N ASN A 315 -4.49 -14.98 22.47
CA ASN A 315 -4.19 -16.35 22.03
C ASN A 315 -2.90 -16.89 22.64
N ARG A 316 -1.92 -16.02 22.95
CA ARG A 316 -0.70 -16.39 23.66
C ARG A 316 -0.97 -16.95 25.05
N LYS A 317 -1.91 -16.37 25.79
CA LYS A 317 -2.26 -16.84 27.13
C LYS A 317 -3.01 -18.16 27.14
N MET A 318 -3.77 -18.45 26.09
CA MET A 318 -4.66 -19.61 26.05
C MET A 318 -4.09 -20.81 25.29
N ILE A 319 -3.38 -20.57 24.18
CA ILE A 319 -3.15 -21.60 23.15
C ILE A 319 -1.69 -21.68 22.69
N LEU A 320 -0.81 -20.70 22.94
CA LEU A 320 0.59 -20.79 22.52
C LEU A 320 1.44 -21.41 23.65
N PRO A 321 1.91 -22.67 23.51
CA PRO A 321 2.43 -23.45 24.63
C PRO A 321 3.87 -23.10 25.06
N ALA A 322 4.51 -22.07 24.49
CA ALA A 322 5.85 -21.69 24.91
C ALA A 322 6.14 -20.19 24.77
N PRO A 323 6.81 -19.57 25.75
CA PRO A 323 7.35 -18.22 25.62
C PRO A 323 8.47 -18.22 24.56
N GLY A 324 8.18 -17.69 23.38
CA GLY A 324 9.21 -17.26 22.43
C GLY A 324 9.22 -17.91 21.04
N GLY A 325 8.23 -18.75 20.66
CA GLY A 325 8.19 -19.30 19.30
C GLY A 325 7.95 -18.23 18.23
N GLU A 326 6.96 -17.37 18.44
CA GLU A 326 6.49 -16.38 17.45
C GLU A 326 7.28 -15.06 17.48
N ASP A 327 7.77 -14.67 18.66
CA ASP A 327 8.51 -13.42 18.87
C ASP A 327 10.03 -13.54 18.67
N ARG A 328 10.53 -14.71 18.25
CA ARG A 328 11.97 -14.89 17.99
C ARG A 328 12.37 -14.12 16.73
N ILE A 329 13.09 -13.02 16.93
CA ILE A 329 13.78 -12.27 15.89
C ILE A 329 14.98 -13.12 15.44
N GLY A 330 14.88 -13.73 14.28
CA GLY A 330 15.95 -14.60 13.76
C GLY A 330 15.66 -15.17 12.38
N ASN A 331 14.40 -15.21 11.97
CA ASN A 331 14.03 -15.66 10.64
C ASN A 331 14.37 -14.60 9.58
N PHE A 332 14.88 -15.04 8.43
CA PHE A 332 15.20 -14.20 7.29
C PHE A 332 13.99 -13.36 6.83
N SER A 333 12.79 -13.94 6.84
CA SER A 333 11.53 -13.27 6.50
C SER A 333 11.26 -12.02 7.35
N GLN A 334 11.49 -12.10 8.67
CA GLN A 334 11.32 -10.97 9.58
C GLN A 334 12.37 -9.88 9.32
N ALA A 335 13.63 -10.25 9.09
CA ALA A 335 14.67 -9.29 8.74
C ALA A 335 14.37 -8.59 7.40
N ALA A 336 13.94 -9.36 6.39
CA ALA A 336 13.54 -8.83 5.09
C ALA A 336 12.34 -7.88 5.22
N ALA A 337 11.32 -8.23 6.00
CA ALA A 337 10.18 -7.36 6.25
C ALA A 337 10.61 -6.04 6.91
N VAL A 338 11.53 -6.08 7.88
CA VAL A 338 12.03 -4.86 8.55
C VAL A 338 12.81 -4.00 7.56
N LEU A 339 13.68 -4.60 6.75
CA LEU A 339 14.43 -3.88 5.71
C LEU A 339 13.50 -3.23 4.68
N LEU A 340 12.45 -3.94 4.23
CA LEU A 340 11.46 -3.39 3.31
C LEU A 340 10.70 -2.21 3.93
N SER A 341 10.35 -2.30 5.22
CA SER A 341 9.66 -1.22 5.93
C SER A 341 10.50 0.05 6.10
N ILE A 342 11.84 -0.07 6.03
CA ILE A 342 12.77 1.06 6.09
C ILE A 342 12.83 1.81 4.75
N SER A 343 12.40 1.22 3.64
CA SER A 343 12.51 1.83 2.31
C SER A 343 11.91 3.25 2.20
N PRO A 344 10.77 3.61 2.85
CA PRO A 344 10.25 4.98 2.81
C PRO A 344 11.14 6.01 3.54
N LEU A 345 12.09 5.57 4.37
CA LEU A 345 13.03 6.47 5.04
C LEU A 345 14.02 7.11 4.07
N TRP A 346 14.32 6.44 2.95
CA TRP A 346 15.28 6.99 1.99
C TRP A 346 14.76 8.27 1.30
N PRO A 347 13.55 8.29 0.71
CA PRO A 347 12.99 9.54 0.18
C PRO A 347 12.77 10.60 1.27
N LEU A 348 12.39 10.19 2.49
CA LEU A 348 12.30 11.10 3.64
C LEU A 348 13.62 11.79 3.95
N TRP A 349 14.72 11.02 3.95
CA TRP A 349 16.06 11.54 4.17
C TRP A 349 16.46 12.54 3.08
N MET A 350 16.20 12.20 1.80
CA MET A 350 16.50 13.07 0.67
C MET A 350 15.73 14.39 0.76
N ALA A 351 14.42 14.34 1.01
CA ALA A 351 13.59 15.52 1.18
C ALA A 351 14.05 16.39 2.38
N TRP A 352 14.42 15.75 3.48
CA TRP A 352 14.96 16.47 4.64
C TRP A 352 16.31 17.14 4.34
N SER A 353 17.17 16.47 3.59
CA SER A 353 18.48 17.01 3.19
C SER A 353 18.34 18.23 2.27
N ASP A 354 17.38 18.21 1.35
CA ASP A 354 17.08 19.31 0.44
C ASP A 354 16.56 20.55 1.19
N ILE A 355 15.63 20.34 2.13
CA ILE A 355 15.15 21.39 3.04
C ILE A 355 16.32 22.01 3.83
N ARG A 356 17.29 21.20 4.25
CA ARG A 356 18.46 21.70 4.98
C ARG A 356 19.36 22.56 4.11
N GLN A 357 19.66 22.13 2.89
CA GLN A 357 20.49 22.89 1.95
C GLN A 357 19.85 24.23 1.56
N HIS A 358 18.52 24.28 1.42
CA HIS A 358 17.80 25.51 1.13
C HIS A 358 17.76 26.51 2.30
N ASN A 359 17.86 26.04 3.54
CA ASN A 359 17.82 26.89 4.72
C ASN A 359 19.19 27.38 5.18
N ASP A 360 20.29 26.96 4.54
CA ASP A 360 21.63 27.41 4.94
C ASP A 360 21.81 28.90 4.53
N PRO A 361 21.83 29.83 5.49
CA PRO A 361 21.85 31.28 5.21
C PRO A 361 23.13 31.71 4.49
N ALA A 362 24.19 30.90 4.58
CA ALA A 362 25.44 31.10 3.85
C ALA A 362 25.23 31.14 2.33
N ASN A 363 24.24 30.41 1.81
CA ASN A 363 23.98 30.34 0.36
C ASN A 363 23.21 31.56 -0.16
N HIS A 364 22.44 32.24 0.71
CA HIS A 364 21.73 33.47 0.34
C HIS A 364 22.65 34.70 0.21
N GLY A 365 23.82 34.68 0.85
CA GLY A 365 24.78 35.79 0.75
C GLY A 365 25.47 35.91 -0.61
N ALA A 366 25.63 34.82 -1.36
CA ALA A 366 26.42 34.81 -2.60
C ALA A 366 25.65 35.41 -3.79
N HIS A 367 24.35 35.12 -3.92
CA HIS A 367 23.55 35.61 -5.05
C HIS A 367 23.14 37.09 -4.93
N GLN A 368 23.15 37.68 -3.74
CA GLN A 368 22.76 39.08 -3.56
C GLN A 368 23.89 40.08 -3.90
N GLN A 369 25.16 39.64 -3.93
CA GLN A 369 26.30 40.52 -4.25
C GLN A 369 26.54 40.72 -5.75
N GLU A 370 26.12 39.80 -6.62
CA GLU A 370 26.38 39.91 -8.07
C GLU A 370 25.46 40.91 -8.79
N GLY A 371 24.29 41.24 -8.21
CA GLY A 371 23.33 42.18 -8.80
C GLY A 371 23.56 43.66 -8.45
N SER A 372 24.44 43.96 -7.48
CA SER A 372 24.61 45.34 -6.97
C SER A 372 25.80 46.10 -7.60
N GLY A 373 26.56 45.46 -8.50
CA GLY A 373 27.76 46.04 -9.13
C GLY A 373 27.55 46.76 -10.47
N ALA A 374 26.36 46.74 -11.06
CA ALA A 374 26.11 47.22 -12.43
C ALA A 374 25.21 48.47 -12.52
N SER A 375 25.31 49.39 -11.55
CA SER A 375 24.62 50.69 -11.58
C SER A 375 25.62 51.84 -11.48
N SER A 376 26.44 52.02 -12.52
CA SER A 376 27.08 53.31 -12.84
C SER A 376 27.68 53.26 -14.24
N ASN A 377 26.83 53.38 -15.27
CA ASN A 377 27.16 54.10 -16.51
C ASN A 377 25.91 54.19 -17.37
N GLU A 378 25.01 55.10 -16.98
CA GLU A 378 23.97 55.59 -17.86
C GLU A 378 24.60 56.67 -18.75
N GLY A 379 25.00 56.24 -19.95
CA GLY A 379 25.65 57.07 -20.94
C GLY A 379 25.37 56.53 -22.34
N GLN A 380 24.23 56.97 -22.89
CA GLN A 380 24.19 57.54 -24.24
C GLN A 380 24.09 56.58 -25.46
N PHE A 381 22.92 56.66 -26.12
CA PHE A 381 22.58 56.38 -27.53
C PHE A 381 22.75 54.96 -28.12
N GLY A 382 21.68 54.46 -28.77
CA GLY A 382 21.82 53.49 -29.86
C GLY A 382 20.62 52.60 -30.13
N SER A 383 19.65 53.11 -30.89
CA SER A 383 18.66 52.31 -31.62
C SER A 383 19.36 51.34 -32.58
N ALA A 384 19.14 50.02 -32.49
CA ALA A 384 19.30 49.09 -33.62
C ALA A 384 18.88 47.64 -33.30
N VAL A 385 17.96 47.15 -34.14
CA VAL A 385 18.05 45.89 -34.89
C VAL A 385 17.90 44.57 -34.12
N VAL A 386 16.69 44.02 -34.27
CA VAL A 386 16.40 42.58 -34.30
C VAL A 386 17.30 41.90 -35.34
N MET A 387 18.16 40.97 -34.90
CA MET A 387 18.81 40.00 -35.78
C MET A 387 18.72 38.59 -35.19
N LEU A 388 18.41 37.68 -36.11
CA LEU A 388 18.25 36.24 -35.96
C LEU A 388 19.52 35.53 -35.44
N ALA A 389 19.28 34.33 -34.92
CA ALA A 389 20.24 33.35 -34.39
C ALA A 389 21.55 33.17 -35.17
N PRO A 390 22.56 32.60 -34.49
CA PRO A 390 23.32 31.53 -35.10
C PRO A 390 23.45 30.25 -34.24
N SER A 391 23.55 29.17 -35.01
CA SER A 391 23.91 27.75 -34.79
C SER A 391 25.03 27.46 -33.76
N PRO A 392 25.15 26.20 -33.28
CA PRO A 392 25.99 25.81 -32.14
C PRO A 392 27.45 25.54 -32.56
N HIS A 393 28.38 25.88 -31.68
CA HIS A 393 29.75 25.37 -31.73
C HIS A 393 30.25 24.94 -30.34
N ASP A 394 30.81 23.75 -30.36
CA ASP A 394 31.51 22.95 -29.36
C ASP A 394 32.22 23.69 -28.20
N ASN A 395 31.95 23.20 -26.99
CA ASN A 395 33.00 23.14 -25.96
C ASN A 395 32.79 21.91 -25.06
N PRO A 396 33.48 20.79 -25.30
CA PRO A 396 33.41 19.61 -24.48
C PRO A 396 34.56 19.67 -23.48
N ASN A 397 34.35 20.24 -22.29
CA ASN A 397 35.12 19.88 -21.11
C ASN A 397 34.53 20.54 -19.86
N ASN A 398 34.28 19.70 -18.86
CA ASN A 398 34.00 20.02 -17.45
C ASN A 398 32.61 20.57 -17.14
N THR A 399 31.60 19.69 -17.05
CA THR A 399 30.62 19.59 -15.92
C THR A 399 29.55 18.49 -16.09
N GLU A 400 29.85 17.36 -16.75
CA GLU A 400 28.86 16.27 -16.98
C GLU A 400 29.17 14.94 -16.25
N ALA A 401 29.95 14.94 -15.16
CA ALA A 401 30.33 13.68 -14.50
C ALA A 401 29.43 13.24 -13.32
N SER A 402 28.46 14.06 -12.86
CA SER A 402 27.62 13.69 -11.69
C SER A 402 26.12 13.60 -11.94
N ARG A 403 25.62 13.90 -13.14
CA ARG A 403 24.18 13.75 -13.47
C ARG A 403 23.82 12.51 -14.29
N TYR A 404 24.78 11.86 -14.95
CA TYR A 404 24.48 10.71 -15.82
C TYR A 404 24.52 9.34 -15.13
N HIS A 405 25.11 9.20 -13.95
CA HIS A 405 25.11 7.91 -13.24
C HIS A 405 23.78 7.55 -12.56
N PHE A 406 22.86 8.50 -12.40
CA PHE A 406 21.58 8.25 -11.73
C PHE A 406 20.43 7.91 -12.70
N LEU A 407 20.50 8.37 -13.96
CA LEU A 407 19.52 8.00 -14.98
C LEU A 407 19.72 6.57 -15.50
N GLU A 408 20.94 6.04 -15.49
CA GLU A 408 21.23 4.72 -16.06
C GLU A 408 20.64 3.57 -15.22
N VAL A 409 20.57 3.74 -13.89
CA VAL A 409 19.99 2.73 -12.97
C VAL A 409 18.45 2.72 -13.04
N ALA A 410 17.80 3.89 -13.18
CA ALA A 410 16.35 3.96 -13.33
C ALA A 410 15.88 3.48 -14.72
N THR A 411 16.70 3.68 -15.77
CA THR A 411 16.37 3.23 -17.13
C THR A 411 16.59 1.73 -17.31
N ALA A 412 17.53 1.12 -16.57
CA ALA A 412 17.77 -0.33 -16.59
C ALA A 412 16.58 -1.13 -16.01
N GLN A 413 15.89 -0.60 -14.99
CA GLN A 413 14.70 -1.24 -14.41
C GLN A 413 13.47 -1.12 -15.32
N SER A 414 13.35 -0.04 -16.10
CA SER A 414 12.25 0.15 -17.07
C SER A 414 12.39 -0.73 -18.31
N ARG A 415 13.62 -1.02 -18.79
CA ARG A 415 13.81 -1.87 -19.98
C ARG A 415 13.53 -3.35 -19.71
N TYR A 416 13.71 -3.83 -18.48
CA TYR A 416 13.35 -5.21 -18.12
C TYR A 416 11.83 -5.44 -18.06
N ALA A 417 11.02 -4.41 -17.82
CA ALA A 417 9.56 -4.52 -17.82
C ALA A 417 8.95 -4.52 -19.24
N GLN A 418 9.66 -3.98 -20.25
CA GLN A 418 9.17 -3.90 -21.63
C GLN A 418 9.48 -5.13 -22.48
N VAL A 419 10.52 -5.91 -22.15
CA VAL A 419 10.90 -7.12 -22.91
C VAL A 419 9.96 -8.31 -22.63
N SER A 420 9.06 -8.22 -21.64
CA SER A 420 8.11 -9.29 -21.32
C SER A 420 6.74 -9.17 -22.03
N SER A 421 6.53 -8.18 -22.91
CA SER A 421 5.23 -7.98 -23.58
C SER A 421 5.24 -8.01 -25.10
N GLU A 422 6.34 -8.41 -25.76
CA GLU A 422 6.43 -8.41 -27.24
C GLU A 422 6.23 -9.80 -27.91
N ASP A 423 5.88 -10.86 -27.16
CA ASP A 423 5.75 -12.22 -27.71
C ASP A 423 4.32 -12.79 -27.80
N LEU A 424 3.29 -11.93 -27.90
CA LEU A 424 1.93 -12.39 -28.20
C LEU A 424 1.23 -11.43 -29.16
N ASP A 425 1.59 -11.49 -30.44
CA ASP A 425 0.65 -11.16 -31.53
C ASP A 425 1.04 -11.93 -32.80
N SER A 426 0.33 -13.05 -33.01
CA SER A 426 0.31 -13.75 -34.30
C SER A 426 -1.14 -14.07 -34.67
N GLU A 427 -1.50 -13.59 -35.86
CA GLU A 427 -2.60 -14.03 -36.74
C GLU A 427 -4.06 -13.96 -36.25
N SER A 428 -4.80 -13.01 -36.82
CA SER A 428 -5.79 -13.38 -37.84
C SER A 428 -6.25 -12.15 -38.64
N GLY A 429 -6.08 -12.22 -39.95
CA GLY A 429 -6.69 -11.30 -40.90
C GLY A 429 -8.10 -11.76 -41.29
N THR A 430 -8.99 -10.84 -41.63
CA THR A 430 -9.46 -10.61 -43.02
C THR A 430 -10.62 -9.62 -43.09
N SER A 431 -10.45 -8.64 -43.98
CA SER A 431 -11.41 -8.10 -44.96
C SER A 431 -12.81 -7.65 -44.54
N ALA A 432 -13.12 -6.36 -44.74
CA ALA A 432 -14.06 -5.90 -45.78
C ALA A 432 -14.41 -4.39 -45.66
N THR A 433 -14.10 -3.66 -46.74
CA THR A 433 -14.87 -2.58 -47.42
C THR A 433 -15.85 -1.69 -46.64
N GLY A 434 -15.73 -0.35 -46.79
CA GLY A 434 -16.86 0.55 -46.49
C GLY A 434 -16.61 2.07 -46.56
N GLN A 435 -16.60 2.61 -47.78
CA GLN A 435 -16.99 3.96 -48.22
C GLN A 435 -17.45 5.07 -47.23
N SER A 436 -16.82 6.23 -47.43
CA SER A 436 -17.40 7.55 -47.77
C SER A 436 -17.92 8.55 -46.71
N HIS A 437 -17.56 9.81 -47.01
CA HIS A 437 -18.27 11.07 -46.81
C HIS A 437 -18.55 11.62 -45.41
N GLY A 438 -18.16 12.89 -45.24
CA GLY A 438 -19.16 13.89 -44.84
C GLY A 438 -18.71 14.91 -43.80
N SER A 439 -18.24 16.07 -44.27
CA SER A 439 -18.29 17.35 -43.56
C SER A 439 -19.66 17.61 -42.94
N ARG A 440 -19.72 18.14 -41.71
CA ARG A 440 -20.28 19.49 -41.47
C ARG A 440 -20.24 19.93 -40.00
N SER A 441 -19.91 21.21 -39.90
CA SER A 441 -20.16 22.15 -38.82
C SER A 441 -21.62 22.15 -38.33
N GLY A 442 -21.80 22.50 -37.06
CA GLY A 442 -23.13 22.62 -36.46
C GLY A 442 -23.12 23.28 -35.09
N GLN A 443 -22.62 24.52 -35.02
CA GLN A 443 -22.75 25.43 -33.90
C GLN A 443 -24.24 25.79 -33.69
N ARG A 444 -24.82 25.45 -32.53
CA ARG A 444 -26.10 26.00 -32.07
C ARG A 444 -26.07 26.30 -30.57
N ARG A 445 -26.15 27.60 -30.26
CA ARG A 445 -26.66 28.15 -29.00
C ARG A 445 -28.19 28.14 -29.03
N GLY A 446 -28.79 27.92 -27.87
CA GLY A 446 -30.19 28.22 -27.52
C GLY A 446 -30.48 27.60 -26.15
N HIS A 447 -30.34 28.36 -25.06
CA HIS A 447 -31.37 29.14 -24.36
C HIS A 447 -32.50 28.31 -23.68
N LEU A 448 -32.53 28.46 -22.34
CA LEU A 448 -33.69 28.59 -21.42
C LEU A 448 -34.72 27.46 -21.31
N ALA A 449 -34.82 26.90 -20.10
CA ALA A 449 -36.00 26.88 -19.20
C ALA A 449 -35.86 25.65 -18.27
N ASN A 450 -35.75 25.82 -16.96
CA ASN A 450 -36.86 25.92 -16.00
C ASN A 450 -37.70 24.64 -15.93
N GLY A 451 -37.70 23.94 -14.79
CA GLY A 451 -38.56 22.77 -14.59
C GLY A 451 -38.09 21.86 -13.48
N SER A 452 -38.49 22.20 -12.26
CA SER A 452 -38.59 21.32 -11.09
C SER A 452 -39.36 20.03 -11.40
N GLU A 453 -38.88 18.88 -10.91
CA GLU A 453 -39.77 17.87 -10.30
C GLU A 453 -39.01 16.90 -9.40
N ILE A 454 -39.53 16.78 -8.18
CA ILE A 454 -39.17 15.81 -7.14
C ILE A 454 -40.24 14.72 -7.21
N SER A 455 -39.81 13.47 -7.38
CA SER A 455 -40.62 12.27 -7.11
C SER A 455 -39.65 11.09 -6.95
N LEU A 456 -39.27 10.70 -5.73
CA LEU A 456 -39.93 9.64 -4.94
C LEU A 456 -40.36 8.44 -5.79
N ILE A 457 -39.52 7.41 -5.83
CA ILE A 457 -39.95 6.02 -6.01
C ILE A 457 -39.28 5.17 -4.92
N SER A 458 -40.15 4.67 -4.06
CA SER A 458 -39.94 3.63 -3.05
C SER A 458 -40.60 2.37 -3.60
N GLU A 459 -39.85 1.29 -3.78
CA GLU A 459 -40.31 -0.10 -3.91
C GLU A 459 -39.07 -0.98 -4.08
N ALA A 460 -38.98 -2.23 -3.65
CA ALA A 460 -39.60 -3.01 -2.60
C ALA A 460 -38.73 -4.28 -2.55
N MET A 461 -38.20 -4.63 -1.37
CA MET A 461 -37.58 -5.94 -1.15
C MET A 461 -38.68 -7.00 -1.09
N GLN A 462 -38.50 -8.09 -1.85
CA GLN A 462 -39.08 -9.38 -1.50
C GLN A 462 -37.96 -10.45 -1.51
N PRO A 463 -37.97 -11.39 -0.53
CA PRO A 463 -36.98 -12.44 -0.41
C PRO A 463 -37.37 -13.68 -1.24
N ALA A 464 -36.39 -14.27 -1.94
CA ALA A 464 -36.53 -15.61 -2.49
C ALA A 464 -36.04 -16.64 -1.46
N SER A 465 -36.97 -17.46 -1.00
CA SER A 465 -36.73 -18.75 -0.35
C SER A 465 -36.29 -19.78 -1.39
N VAL A 466 -35.20 -20.51 -1.11
CA VAL A 466 -35.08 -21.98 -0.93
C VAL A 466 -33.62 -22.29 -0.65
#